data_AF-A0A7Y7NJW3-F1
#
_entry.id   AF-A0A7Y7NJW3-F1
#
_cell.length_a   1.000
_cell.length_b   1.000
_cell.length_c   1.000
_cell.angle_alpha   90.00
_cell.angle_beta   90.00
_cell.angle_gamma   90.00
#
_symmetry.space_group_name_H-M   'P 1'
#
loop_
_entity.id
_entity.type
_entity.pdbx_description
1 polymer ?
#
loop_
_entity_poly.entity_id
_entity_poly.type
_entity_poly.pdbx_seq_one_letter_code
_entity_poly.pdbx_strand_id
1 'polypeptide(L)'
;MAESNEILDAIKMFVIILSPFLASYLTYHFTIKGKQRDTDFIKRNELNNVLSHLLVVWNYLTRLDDLSKLKFDNSIILPIPKDYFSFILLKSGTLNDNSFQELEESIKTLKKYDPISFYELEGLGRRLEFIKTSFILPFIKSKSNSELNKTISDKYLKLTIDDIEEFIDSISGRIDNETQTKAVGKLKRQFEKDSEKLKNEILQEYYELTLQMNRDNSLTYDQFLNEIEKPEYQTLMKQQFEMINHIDIEKLMEIVAEDPNISFEQVAMEVLMQEKNNTVLINPSSIQFPTA
;
A
#
# COMPACT_ATOMS: atom_id res chain seq x y z
N MET A 1 14.25 -62.55 -57.21
CA MET A 1 13.34 -62.44 -56.05
C MET A 1 14.03 -62.64 -54.69
N ALA A 2 15.17 -63.35 -54.59
CA ALA A 2 15.87 -63.56 -53.32
C ALA A 2 16.61 -62.31 -52.76
N GLU A 3 17.33 -61.56 -53.60
CA GLU A 3 18.08 -60.34 -53.17
C GLU A 3 17.16 -59.22 -52.64
N SER A 4 15.91 -59.16 -53.12
CA SER A 4 14.91 -58.20 -52.66
C SER A 4 14.49 -58.42 -51.21
N ASN A 5 14.55 -59.66 -50.71
CA ASN A 5 14.19 -59.99 -49.33
C ASN A 5 15.33 -59.71 -48.37
N GLU A 6 16.59 -59.92 -48.78
CA GLU A 6 17.76 -59.63 -47.94
C GLU A 6 17.92 -58.12 -47.67
N ILE A 7 17.69 -57.28 -48.69
CA ILE A 7 17.70 -55.82 -48.53
C ILE A 7 16.57 -55.37 -47.58
N LEU A 8 15.37 -55.96 -47.73
CA LEU A 8 14.23 -55.63 -46.88
C LEU A 8 14.46 -56.04 -45.42
N ASP A 9 15.10 -57.19 -45.17
CA ASP A 9 15.40 -57.67 -43.82
C ASP A 9 16.57 -56.93 -43.18
N ALA A 10 17.56 -56.49 -43.97
CA ALA A 10 18.61 -55.57 -43.50
C ALA A 10 18.03 -54.21 -43.09
N ILE A 11 17.09 -53.66 -43.86
CA ILE A 11 16.38 -52.41 -43.51
C ILE A 11 15.55 -52.60 -42.24
N LYS A 12 14.83 -53.72 -42.08
CA LYS A 12 14.08 -54.02 -40.85
C LYS A 12 15.00 -54.13 -39.63
N MET A 13 16.11 -54.86 -39.74
CA MET A 13 17.13 -54.96 -38.69
C MET A 13 17.68 -53.58 -38.33
N PHE A 14 17.98 -52.75 -39.33
CA PHE A 14 18.44 -51.38 -39.11
C PHE A 14 17.39 -50.53 -38.38
N VAL A 15 16.11 -50.59 -38.76
CA VAL A 15 15.01 -49.89 -38.07
C VAL A 15 14.81 -50.41 -36.65
N ILE A 16 14.89 -51.72 -36.43
CA ILE A 16 14.80 -52.34 -35.10
C ILE A 16 15.95 -51.88 -34.20
N ILE A 17 17.17 -51.73 -34.74
CA ILE A 17 18.33 -51.23 -34.00
C ILE A 17 18.25 -49.73 -33.76
N LEU A 18 17.77 -48.93 -34.72
CA LEU A 18 17.74 -47.46 -34.61
C LEU A 18 16.56 -46.95 -33.77
N SER A 19 15.42 -47.66 -33.79
CA SER A 19 14.19 -47.21 -33.15
C SER A 19 14.29 -46.96 -31.63
N PRO A 20 15.02 -47.76 -30.82
CA PRO A 20 15.19 -47.47 -29.40
C PRO A 20 16.03 -46.21 -29.14
N PHE A 21 17.03 -45.92 -30.01
CA PHE A 21 17.83 -44.70 -29.90
C PHE A 21 17.00 -43.46 -30.26
N LEU A 22 16.21 -43.52 -31.34
CA LEU A 22 15.27 -42.45 -31.68
C LEU A 22 14.23 -42.24 -30.57
N ALA A 23 13.62 -43.32 -30.07
CA ALA A 23 12.66 -43.24 -28.97
C ALA A 23 13.27 -42.63 -27.70
N SER A 24 14.50 -43.02 -27.34
CA SER A 24 15.22 -42.47 -26.19
C SER A 24 15.57 -40.99 -26.38
N TYR A 25 16.04 -40.61 -27.57
CA TYR A 25 16.33 -39.21 -27.92
C TYR A 25 15.06 -38.34 -27.86
N LEU A 26 13.96 -38.81 -28.46
CA LEU A 26 12.67 -38.11 -28.45
C LEU A 26 12.11 -38.03 -27.03
N THR A 27 12.21 -39.09 -26.23
CA THR A 27 11.77 -39.09 -24.82
C THR A 27 12.60 -38.11 -23.99
N TYR A 28 13.93 -38.10 -24.14
CA TYR A 28 14.77 -37.13 -23.46
C TYR A 28 14.43 -35.69 -23.88
N HIS A 29 14.26 -35.44 -25.18
CA HIS A 29 14.05 -34.09 -25.70
C HIS A 29 12.63 -33.55 -25.43
N PHE A 30 11.60 -34.38 -25.56
CA PHE A 30 10.22 -33.96 -25.33
C PHE A 30 9.78 -34.12 -23.87
N THR A 31 10.18 -35.20 -23.20
CA THR A 31 9.71 -35.47 -21.83
C THR A 31 10.60 -34.82 -20.79
N ILE A 32 11.94 -34.95 -20.88
CA ILE A 32 12.83 -34.43 -19.83
C ILE A 32 13.12 -32.94 -20.06
N LYS A 33 13.67 -32.60 -21.22
CA LYS A 33 14.01 -31.21 -21.56
C LYS A 33 12.75 -30.33 -21.70
N GLY A 34 11.63 -30.90 -22.18
CA GLY A 34 10.32 -30.24 -22.18
C GLY A 34 9.83 -29.91 -20.78
N LYS A 35 9.80 -30.89 -19.86
CA LYS A 35 9.39 -30.66 -18.46
C LYS A 35 10.29 -29.66 -17.71
N GLN A 36 11.60 -29.69 -17.99
CA GLN A 36 12.53 -28.70 -17.42
C GLN A 36 12.18 -27.30 -17.91
N ARG A 37 11.97 -27.12 -19.21
CA ARG A 37 11.55 -25.84 -19.78
C ARG A 37 10.20 -25.36 -19.21
N ASP A 38 9.24 -26.25 -19.01
CA ASP A 38 7.94 -25.90 -18.41
C ASP A 38 8.12 -25.47 -16.94
N THR A 39 8.98 -26.17 -16.19
CA THR A 39 9.31 -25.83 -14.80
C THR A 39 10.02 -24.48 -14.70
N ASP A 40 10.98 -24.21 -15.59
CA ASP A 40 11.69 -22.92 -15.66
C ASP A 40 10.74 -21.77 -16.03
N PHE A 41 9.81 -22.03 -16.95
CA PHE A 41 8.77 -21.07 -17.31
C PHE A 41 7.84 -20.74 -16.13
N ILE A 42 7.35 -21.77 -15.42
CA ILE A 42 6.50 -21.58 -14.24
C ILE A 42 7.28 -20.85 -13.15
N LYS A 43 8.52 -21.26 -12.86
CA LYS A 43 9.40 -20.58 -11.91
C LYS A 43 9.52 -19.10 -12.22
N ARG A 44 9.78 -18.75 -13.49
CA ARG A 44 9.90 -17.36 -13.93
C ARG A 44 8.59 -16.60 -13.73
N ASN A 45 7.45 -17.23 -13.98
CA ASN A 45 6.14 -16.61 -13.76
C ASN A 45 5.89 -16.33 -12.27
N GLU A 46 6.18 -17.28 -11.39
CA GLU A 46 6.03 -17.09 -9.94
C GLU A 46 6.99 -16.02 -9.40
N LEU A 47 8.24 -15.99 -9.87
CA LEU A 47 9.18 -14.92 -9.51
C LEU A 47 8.71 -13.54 -9.98
N ASN A 48 8.15 -13.43 -11.19
CA ASN A 48 7.54 -12.19 -11.66
C ASN A 48 6.33 -11.77 -10.80
N ASN A 49 5.52 -12.74 -10.38
CA ASN A 49 4.39 -12.49 -9.49
C ASN A 49 4.88 -11.90 -8.15
N VAL A 50 5.90 -12.51 -7.54
CA VAL A 50 6.51 -11.99 -6.31
C VAL A 50 7.14 -10.61 -6.53
N LEU A 51 7.88 -10.41 -7.62
CA LEU A 51 8.47 -9.11 -7.95
C LEU A 51 7.39 -8.02 -8.08
N SER A 52 6.25 -8.33 -8.70
CA SER A 52 5.12 -7.40 -8.82
C SER A 52 4.62 -6.98 -7.43
N HIS A 53 4.42 -7.92 -6.52
CA HIS A 53 3.95 -7.62 -5.16
C HIS A 53 5.00 -6.86 -4.34
N LEU A 54 6.29 -7.18 -4.49
CA LEU A 54 7.38 -6.42 -3.88
C LEU A 54 7.36 -4.95 -4.34
N LEU A 55 7.15 -4.69 -5.63
CA LEU A 55 7.04 -3.33 -6.17
C LEU A 55 5.80 -2.59 -5.66
N VAL A 56 4.69 -3.29 -5.46
CA VAL A 56 3.47 -2.70 -4.87
C VAL A 56 3.72 -2.29 -3.41
N VAL A 57 4.34 -3.17 -2.62
CA VAL A 57 4.71 -2.87 -1.23
C VAL A 57 5.75 -1.76 -1.15
N TRP A 58 6.74 -1.75 -2.03
CA TRP A 58 7.70 -0.64 -2.11
C TRP A 58 7.00 0.68 -2.40
N ASN A 59 6.11 0.73 -3.41
CA ASN A 59 5.35 1.95 -3.71
C ASN A 59 4.45 2.39 -2.54
N TYR A 60 3.88 1.45 -1.79
CA TYR A 60 3.16 1.74 -0.55
C TYR A 60 4.07 2.44 0.46
N LEU A 61 5.26 1.89 0.71
CA LEU A 61 6.20 2.41 1.71
C LEU A 61 6.76 3.78 1.30
N THR A 62 7.10 3.98 0.03
CA THR A 62 7.56 5.28 -0.49
C THR A 62 6.46 6.34 -0.35
N ARG A 63 5.21 6.01 -0.69
CA ARG A 63 4.07 6.91 -0.44
C ARG A 63 3.91 7.25 1.04
N LEU A 64 4.11 6.28 1.92
CA LEU A 64 4.05 6.52 3.36
C LEU A 64 5.20 7.41 3.84
N ASP A 65 6.39 7.29 3.23
CA ASP A 65 7.54 8.17 3.47
C ASP A 65 7.24 9.61 3.03
N ASP A 66 6.69 9.82 1.84
CA ASP A 66 6.28 11.16 1.37
C ASP A 66 5.21 11.78 2.27
N LEU A 67 4.23 10.98 2.70
CA LEU A 67 3.20 11.43 3.65
C LEU A 67 3.81 11.83 4.99
N SER A 68 4.82 11.09 5.45
CA SER A 68 5.53 11.44 6.69
C SER A 68 6.27 12.77 6.56
N LYS A 69 6.91 13.02 5.40
CA LYS A 69 7.58 14.30 5.11
C LYS A 69 6.59 15.45 5.08
N LEU A 70 5.43 15.29 4.42
CA LEU A 70 4.36 16.30 4.41
C LEU A 70 3.84 16.62 5.81
N LYS A 71 3.70 15.60 6.65
CA LYS A 71 3.26 15.78 8.04
C LYS A 71 4.27 16.58 8.86
N PHE A 72 5.54 16.24 8.80
CA PHE A 72 6.55 16.80 9.70
C PHE A 72 7.24 18.08 9.18
N ASP A 73 7.11 18.40 7.89
CA ASP A 73 7.65 19.65 7.33
C ASP A 73 6.70 20.83 7.59
N ASN A 74 6.99 21.63 8.61
CA ASN A 74 6.20 22.80 8.97
C ASN A 74 6.08 23.89 7.88
N SER A 75 6.97 23.91 6.88
CA SER A 75 6.91 24.90 5.79
C SER A 75 5.78 24.63 4.79
N ILE A 76 5.28 23.39 4.73
CA ILE A 76 4.26 22.99 3.78
C ILE A 76 2.87 23.36 4.30
N ILE A 77 2.12 24.17 3.55
CA ILE A 77 0.74 24.52 3.85
C ILE A 77 -0.18 23.51 3.16
N LEU A 78 -1.17 23.01 3.90
CA LEU A 78 -2.18 22.06 3.42
C LEU A 78 -3.57 22.60 3.79
N PRO A 79 -4.62 22.23 3.04
CA PRO A 79 -5.99 22.65 3.33
C PRO A 79 -6.52 22.05 4.64
N ILE A 80 -5.91 20.97 5.12
CA ILE A 80 -6.27 20.27 6.35
C ILE A 80 -5.13 20.43 7.37
N PRO A 81 -5.44 20.68 8.66
CA PRO A 81 -4.39 20.79 9.67
C PRO A 81 -3.62 19.48 9.85
N LYS A 82 -2.29 19.57 9.99
CA LYS A 82 -1.38 18.43 10.06
C LYS A 82 -1.65 17.45 11.20
N ASP A 83 -2.21 17.93 12.30
CA ASP A 83 -2.56 17.10 13.46
C ASP A 83 -3.71 16.11 13.15
N TYR A 84 -4.42 16.34 12.04
CA TYR A 84 -5.52 15.52 11.53
C TYR A 84 -5.16 14.77 10.26
N PHE A 85 -3.91 14.87 9.81
CA PHE A 85 -3.43 14.25 8.58
C PHE A 85 -3.57 12.72 8.60
N SER A 86 -3.49 12.12 9.80
CA SER A 86 -3.79 10.70 10.04
C SER A 86 -5.20 10.26 9.64
N PHE A 87 -6.17 11.16 9.70
CA PHE A 87 -7.55 10.87 9.32
C PHE A 87 -7.69 10.70 7.81
N ILE A 88 -6.95 11.50 7.04
CA ILE A 88 -6.85 11.40 5.58
C ILE A 88 -6.12 10.10 5.23
N LEU A 89 -4.93 9.89 5.79
CA LEU A 89 -4.05 8.73 5.58
C LEU A 89 -4.74 7.37 5.74
N LEU A 90 -5.75 7.27 6.62
CA LEU A 90 -6.41 6.02 6.96
C LEU A 90 -7.69 5.73 6.20
N LYS A 91 -8.29 6.74 5.55
CA LYS A 91 -9.63 6.61 4.93
C LYS A 91 -9.65 6.91 3.44
N SER A 92 -8.56 7.40 2.86
CA SER A 92 -8.52 7.86 1.48
C SER A 92 -8.36 6.75 0.42
N GLY A 93 -8.24 5.48 0.81
CA GLY A 93 -8.02 4.37 -0.13
C GLY A 93 -6.69 4.46 -0.92
N THR A 94 -5.84 5.45 -0.60
CA THR A 94 -4.60 5.77 -1.32
C THR A 94 -3.49 4.75 -1.08
N LEU A 95 -3.65 3.94 -0.03
CA LEU A 95 -2.74 2.90 0.43
C LEU A 95 -3.45 1.55 0.36
N ASN A 96 -2.95 0.63 -0.48
CA ASN A 96 -3.46 -0.74 -0.55
C ASN A 96 -2.94 -1.54 0.65
N ASP A 97 -3.69 -1.55 1.76
CA ASP A 97 -3.30 -2.26 2.98
C ASP A 97 -3.20 -3.77 2.80
N ASN A 98 -3.90 -4.36 1.82
CA ASN A 98 -3.83 -5.80 1.53
C ASN A 98 -2.51 -6.21 0.86
N SER A 99 -1.73 -5.26 0.36
CA SER A 99 -0.48 -5.53 -0.38
C SER A 99 0.52 -6.41 0.39
N PHE A 100 0.57 -6.29 1.71
CA PHE A 100 1.44 -7.12 2.56
C PHE A 100 0.97 -8.58 2.63
N GLN A 101 -0.34 -8.81 2.69
CA GLN A 101 -0.91 -10.15 2.67
C GLN A 101 -0.77 -10.77 1.27
N GLU A 102 -1.05 -10.00 0.21
CA GLU A 102 -0.88 -10.44 -1.18
C GLU A 102 0.58 -10.83 -1.47
N LEU A 103 1.54 -10.07 -0.94
CA LEU A 103 2.96 -10.42 -0.99
C LEU A 103 3.23 -11.78 -0.31
N GLU A 104 2.74 -11.98 0.91
CA GLU A 104 2.91 -13.25 1.65
C GLU A 104 2.31 -14.44 0.88
N GLU A 105 1.15 -14.25 0.25
CA GLU A 105 0.50 -15.27 -0.57
C GLU A 105 1.30 -15.58 -1.84
N SER A 106 1.83 -14.55 -2.51
CA SER A 106 2.71 -14.73 -3.68
C SER A 106 4.00 -15.47 -3.34
N ILE A 107 4.60 -15.22 -2.17
CA ILE A 107 5.83 -15.90 -1.75
C ILE A 107 5.58 -17.40 -1.54
N LYS A 108 4.43 -17.79 -0.98
CA LYS A 108 4.10 -19.20 -0.73
C LYS A 108 4.10 -20.05 -2.01
N THR A 109 3.79 -19.46 -3.17
CA THR A 109 3.78 -20.20 -4.45
C THR A 109 5.20 -20.62 -4.87
N LEU A 110 6.23 -19.88 -4.46
CA LEU A 110 7.64 -20.20 -4.74
C LEU A 110 8.09 -21.50 -4.09
N LYS A 111 7.46 -21.94 -2.99
CA LYS A 111 7.88 -23.15 -2.25
C LYS A 111 8.05 -24.39 -3.15
N LYS A 112 7.25 -24.49 -4.21
CA LYS A 112 7.26 -25.62 -5.14
C LYS A 112 8.28 -25.47 -6.28
N TYR A 113 8.54 -24.24 -6.73
CA TYR A 113 9.27 -23.97 -7.98
C TYR A 113 10.62 -23.26 -7.78
N ASP A 114 10.78 -22.54 -6.67
CA ASP A 114 12.02 -21.92 -6.24
C ASP A 114 12.16 -21.89 -4.69
N PRO A 115 12.54 -23.02 -4.07
CA PRO A 115 12.67 -23.11 -2.61
C PRO A 115 13.69 -22.14 -2.01
N ILE A 116 14.73 -21.76 -2.76
CA ILE A 116 15.77 -20.84 -2.29
C ILE A 116 15.15 -19.45 -2.08
N SER A 117 14.49 -18.92 -3.11
CA SER A 117 13.78 -17.64 -3.02
C SER A 117 12.64 -17.69 -1.99
N PHE A 118 11.97 -18.83 -1.83
CA PHE A 118 10.95 -18.99 -0.79
C PHE A 118 11.53 -18.77 0.63
N TYR A 119 12.61 -19.46 1.00
CA TYR A 119 13.16 -19.35 2.37
C TYR A 119 13.80 -17.99 2.65
N GLU A 120 14.30 -17.32 1.62
CA GLU A 120 14.82 -15.94 1.74
C GLU A 120 13.72 -14.93 2.04
N LEU A 121 12.51 -15.13 1.47
CA LEU A 121 11.39 -14.20 1.57
C LEU A 121 10.34 -14.64 2.61
N GLU A 122 10.45 -15.81 3.20
CA GLU A 122 9.42 -16.37 4.08
C GLU A 122 9.10 -15.40 5.24
N GLY A 123 7.82 -15.04 5.37
CA GLY A 123 7.36 -14.12 6.41
C GLY A 123 7.66 -12.64 6.15
N LEU A 124 8.21 -12.27 4.98
CA LEU A 124 8.50 -10.89 4.63
C LEU A 124 7.26 -10.01 4.71
N GLY A 125 6.15 -10.42 4.10
CA GLY A 125 4.90 -9.64 4.11
C GLY A 125 4.42 -9.32 5.53
N ARG A 126 4.37 -10.35 6.38
CA ARG A 126 4.00 -10.21 7.80
C ARG A 126 4.97 -9.34 8.60
N ARG A 127 6.29 -9.47 8.35
CA ARG A 127 7.31 -8.67 9.01
C ARG A 127 7.15 -7.19 8.68
N LEU A 128 6.96 -6.87 7.41
CA LEU A 128 6.77 -5.50 6.94
C LEU A 128 5.46 -4.90 7.48
N GLU A 129 4.38 -5.67 7.49
CA GLU A 129 3.11 -5.24 8.09
C GLU A 129 3.26 -4.96 9.60
N PHE A 130 3.98 -5.82 10.32
CA PHE A 130 4.28 -5.60 11.74
C PHE A 130 5.08 -4.33 11.96
N ILE A 131 6.11 -4.08 11.15
CA ILE A 131 6.93 -2.85 11.24
C ILE A 131 6.05 -1.62 10.97
N LYS A 132 5.25 -1.65 9.90
CA LYS A 132 4.30 -0.60 9.56
C LYS A 132 3.38 -0.27 10.74
N THR A 133 2.70 -1.28 11.27
CA THR A 133 1.65 -1.10 12.28
C THR A 133 2.21 -0.75 13.66
N SER A 134 3.39 -1.25 14.01
CA SER A 134 3.96 -1.11 15.35
C SER A 134 4.95 0.04 15.49
N PHE A 135 5.66 0.41 14.41
CA PHE A 135 6.80 1.34 14.50
C PHE A 135 6.75 2.52 13.54
N ILE A 136 5.91 2.49 12.50
CA ILE A 136 5.79 3.61 11.55
C ILE A 136 4.49 4.37 11.80
N LEU A 137 3.35 3.69 11.64
CA LEU A 137 2.03 4.32 11.75
C LEU A 137 1.76 4.99 13.10
N PRO A 138 2.16 4.46 14.27
CA PRO A 138 1.88 5.13 15.54
C PRO A 138 2.51 6.53 15.63
N PHE A 139 3.70 6.72 15.08
CA PHE A 139 4.40 8.01 15.11
C PHE A 139 3.82 8.97 14.07
N ILE A 140 3.51 8.48 12.86
CA ILE A 140 2.81 9.24 11.82
C ILE A 140 1.38 9.58 12.22
N LYS A 141 0.70 8.77 13.05
CA LYS A 141 -0.66 9.06 13.53
C LYS A 141 -0.74 9.86 14.80
N SER A 142 0.37 10.03 15.50
CA SER A 142 0.37 10.84 16.71
C SER A 142 -0.02 12.29 16.41
N LYS A 143 -0.79 12.92 17.31
CA LYS A 143 -1.09 14.36 17.24
C LYS A 143 0.13 15.26 17.46
N SER A 144 1.28 14.67 17.78
CA SER A 144 2.51 15.40 18.08
C SER A 144 3.43 15.39 16.86
N ASN A 145 3.75 16.57 16.34
CA ASN A 145 4.78 16.76 15.31
C ASN A 145 6.18 16.91 15.95
N SER A 146 6.49 16.09 16.96
CA SER A 146 7.79 16.14 17.63
C SER A 146 8.91 15.61 16.73
N GLU A 147 10.11 16.18 16.88
CA GLU A 147 11.32 15.73 16.17
C GLU A 147 11.66 14.26 16.46
N LEU A 148 11.30 13.77 17.66
CA LEU A 148 11.46 12.37 18.04
C LEU A 148 10.57 11.46 17.17
N ASN A 149 9.30 11.82 16.99
CA ASN A 149 8.36 11.03 16.17
C ASN A 149 8.82 10.99 14.72
N LYS A 150 9.30 12.13 14.20
CA LYS A 150 9.89 12.23 12.87
C LYS A 150 11.11 11.31 12.75
N THR A 151 12.09 11.45 13.63
CA THR A 151 13.34 10.67 13.59
C THR A 151 13.07 9.17 13.63
N ILE A 152 12.16 8.71 14.48
CA ILE A 152 11.82 7.29 14.59
C ILE A 152 11.11 6.81 13.32
N SER A 153 10.10 7.56 12.85
CA SER A 153 9.35 7.23 11.63
C SER A 153 10.28 7.13 10.42
N ASP A 154 11.09 8.16 10.18
CA ASP A 154 12.02 8.25 9.04
C ASP A 154 13.02 7.09 9.08
N LYS A 155 13.54 6.75 10.27
CA LYS A 155 14.50 5.65 10.41
C LYS A 155 13.86 4.30 10.05
N TYR A 156 12.68 3.99 10.58
CA TYR A 156 12.02 2.72 10.28
C TYR A 156 11.55 2.66 8.83
N LEU A 157 11.00 3.74 8.28
CA LEU A 157 10.63 3.82 6.87
C LEU A 157 11.82 3.55 5.96
N LYS A 158 12.93 4.27 6.18
CA LYS A 158 14.13 4.12 5.36
C LYS A 158 14.68 2.70 5.42
N LEU A 159 14.86 2.13 6.61
CA LEU A 159 15.33 0.75 6.75
C LEU A 159 14.40 -0.26 6.05
N THR A 160 13.09 -0.05 6.16
CA THR A 160 12.09 -0.94 5.54
C THR A 160 12.09 -0.81 4.01
N ILE A 161 12.30 0.40 3.49
CA ILE A 161 12.43 0.67 2.05
C ILE A 161 13.74 0.07 1.52
N ASP A 162 14.86 0.29 2.21
CA ASP A 162 16.15 -0.27 1.83
C ASP A 162 16.06 -1.82 1.78
N ASP A 163 15.45 -2.45 2.80
CA ASP A 163 15.19 -3.90 2.83
C ASP A 163 14.38 -4.39 1.62
N ILE A 164 13.26 -3.73 1.27
CA ILE A 164 12.43 -4.18 0.13
C ILE A 164 13.17 -3.97 -1.20
N GLU A 165 13.98 -2.92 -1.33
CA GLU A 165 14.78 -2.66 -2.53
C GLU A 165 15.84 -3.74 -2.75
N GLU A 166 16.49 -4.22 -1.69
CA GLU A 166 17.41 -5.37 -1.76
C GLU A 166 16.71 -6.64 -2.26
N PHE A 167 15.49 -6.93 -1.77
CA PHE A 167 14.72 -8.07 -2.26
C PHE A 167 14.26 -7.90 -3.71
N ILE A 168 13.89 -6.68 -4.13
CA ILE A 168 13.56 -6.37 -5.52
C ILE A 168 14.76 -6.64 -6.43
N ASP A 169 15.96 -6.19 -6.03
CA ASP A 169 17.19 -6.44 -6.79
C ASP A 169 17.50 -7.95 -6.88
N SER A 170 17.51 -8.65 -5.74
CA SER A 170 17.76 -10.10 -5.66
C SER A 170 16.79 -10.91 -6.54
N ILE A 171 15.47 -10.67 -6.41
CA ILE A 171 14.45 -11.44 -7.13
C ILE A 171 14.42 -11.10 -8.61
N SER A 172 14.55 -9.82 -8.97
CA SER A 172 14.57 -9.43 -10.39
C SER A 172 15.80 -9.98 -11.12
N GLY A 173 16.96 -10.06 -10.46
CA GLY A 173 18.17 -10.70 -11.01
C GLY A 173 18.02 -12.21 -11.23
N ARG A 174 17.16 -12.89 -10.46
CA ARG A 174 16.84 -14.32 -10.66
C ARG A 174 15.89 -14.59 -11.82
N ILE A 175 15.18 -13.57 -12.30
CA ILE A 175 14.30 -13.66 -13.48
C ILE A 175 15.14 -13.53 -14.74
N ASP A 176 15.78 -12.37 -14.92
CA ASP A 176 16.77 -12.07 -15.96
C ASP A 176 17.35 -10.65 -15.78
N ASN A 177 18.47 -10.38 -16.46
CA ASN A 177 19.16 -9.08 -16.40
C ASN A 177 18.31 -7.90 -16.91
N GLU A 178 17.41 -8.13 -17.86
CA GLU A 178 16.56 -7.07 -18.42
C GLU A 178 15.54 -6.60 -17.38
N THR A 179 14.93 -7.56 -16.69
CA THR A 179 13.97 -7.34 -15.60
C THR A 179 14.64 -6.63 -14.44
N GLN A 180 15.85 -7.06 -14.05
CA GLN A 180 16.64 -6.39 -13.02
C GLN A 180 16.95 -4.94 -13.37
N THR A 181 17.44 -4.70 -14.59
CA THR A 181 17.74 -3.33 -15.07
C THR A 181 16.49 -2.44 -15.03
N LYS A 182 15.33 -2.97 -15.44
CA LYS A 182 14.05 -2.25 -15.41
C LYS A 182 13.57 -1.99 -13.98
N ALA A 183 13.64 -2.98 -13.10
CA ALA A 183 13.19 -2.87 -11.72
C ALA A 183 14.04 -1.86 -10.94
N VAL A 184 15.36 -2.06 -10.91
CA VAL A 184 16.32 -1.14 -10.25
C VAL A 184 16.28 0.26 -10.88
N GLY A 185 16.10 0.34 -12.19
CA GLY A 185 15.91 1.60 -12.90
C GLY A 185 14.66 2.37 -12.45
N LYS A 186 13.58 1.69 -12.07
CA LYS A 186 12.38 2.32 -11.49
C LYS A 186 12.64 2.84 -10.08
N LEU A 187 13.30 2.05 -9.23
CA LEU A 187 13.62 2.44 -7.84
C LEU A 187 14.36 3.79 -7.82
N LYS A 188 15.41 3.91 -8.65
CA LYS A 188 16.23 5.13 -8.75
C LYS A 188 15.48 6.35 -9.26
N ARG A 189 14.56 6.19 -10.23
CA ARG A 189 13.84 7.31 -10.85
C ARG A 189 12.76 7.90 -9.96
N GLN A 190 12.18 7.10 -9.07
CA GLN A 190 11.07 7.56 -8.23
C GLN A 190 11.56 8.31 -6.99
N PHE A 191 12.78 8.03 -6.52
CA PHE A 191 13.40 8.74 -5.39
C PHE A 191 13.61 10.25 -5.63
N GLU A 192 13.63 10.72 -6.89
CA GLU A 192 13.91 12.12 -7.25
C GLU A 192 12.68 13.04 -7.28
N LYS A 193 11.46 12.52 -7.16
CA LYS A 193 10.23 13.33 -7.21
C LYS A 193 9.10 12.59 -6.49
N ASP A 194 8.64 13.04 -5.33
CA ASP A 194 7.27 12.66 -4.93
C ASP A 194 6.58 13.57 -3.90
N SER A 195 7.24 14.19 -2.91
CA SER A 195 6.50 14.98 -1.89
C SER A 195 5.72 16.19 -2.45
N GLU A 196 6.32 16.99 -3.35
CA GLU A 196 5.64 18.13 -3.98
C GLU A 196 4.53 17.66 -4.95
N LYS A 197 4.74 16.50 -5.59
CA LYS A 197 3.74 15.91 -6.47
C LYS A 197 2.53 15.43 -5.66
N LEU A 198 2.77 14.73 -4.55
CA LEU A 198 1.73 14.27 -3.64
C LEU A 198 0.99 15.44 -2.99
N LYS A 199 1.69 16.51 -2.61
CA LYS A 199 1.07 17.77 -2.17
C LYS A 199 0.10 18.30 -3.24
N ASN A 200 0.54 18.38 -4.50
CA ASN A 200 -0.32 18.85 -5.58
C ASN A 200 -1.51 17.93 -5.86
N GLU A 201 -1.33 16.61 -5.76
CA GLU A 201 -2.43 15.64 -5.85
C GLU A 201 -3.48 15.90 -4.75
N ILE A 202 -3.05 16.06 -3.49
CA ILE A 202 -3.94 16.38 -2.36
C ILE A 202 -4.66 17.71 -2.56
N LEU A 203 -3.95 18.76 -3.00
CA LEU A 203 -4.53 20.09 -3.23
C LEU A 203 -5.58 20.05 -4.34
N GLN A 204 -5.31 19.31 -5.40
CA GLN A 204 -6.22 19.18 -6.52
C GLN A 204 -7.47 18.38 -6.15
N GLU A 205 -7.33 17.26 -5.43
CA GLU A 205 -8.49 16.49 -4.93
C GLU A 205 -9.38 17.37 -4.02
N TYR A 206 -8.77 18.16 -3.13
CA TYR A 206 -9.53 19.03 -2.24
C TYR A 206 -10.23 20.17 -2.97
N TYR A 207 -9.59 20.72 -4.02
CA TYR A 207 -10.21 21.72 -4.88
C TYR A 207 -11.41 21.17 -5.65
N GLU A 208 -11.29 19.96 -6.22
CA GLU A 208 -12.39 19.30 -6.94
C GLU A 208 -13.59 19.04 -6.01
N LEU A 209 -13.36 18.58 -4.78
CA LEU A 209 -14.41 18.44 -3.76
C LEU A 209 -15.06 19.79 -3.42
N THR A 210 -14.24 20.85 -3.29
CA THR A 210 -14.73 22.20 -3.00
C THR A 210 -15.64 22.71 -4.11
N LEU A 211 -15.26 22.51 -5.38
CA LEU A 211 -16.10 22.86 -6.53
C LEU A 211 -17.42 22.11 -6.56
N GLN A 212 -17.41 20.81 -6.26
CA GLN A 212 -18.65 20.00 -6.21
C GLN A 212 -19.64 20.50 -5.15
N MET A 213 -19.11 21.01 -4.03
CA MET A 213 -19.93 21.55 -2.93
C MET A 213 -20.37 23.00 -3.16
N ASN A 214 -19.63 23.76 -3.96
CA ASN A 214 -19.93 25.16 -4.23
C ASN A 214 -20.86 25.30 -5.44
N ARG A 215 -22.06 25.86 -5.23
CA ARG A 215 -23.05 26.02 -6.31
C ARG A 215 -22.65 27.08 -7.34
N ASP A 216 -21.77 28.00 -6.96
CA ASP A 216 -21.17 28.99 -7.85
C ASP A 216 -19.78 28.50 -8.28
N ASN A 217 -19.69 27.89 -9.47
CA ASN A 217 -18.47 27.34 -10.09
C ASN A 217 -17.44 28.43 -10.51
N SER A 218 -17.34 29.52 -9.75
CA SER A 218 -16.51 30.69 -10.09
C SER A 218 -15.12 30.68 -9.44
N LEU A 219 -14.89 29.81 -8.44
CA LEU A 219 -13.61 29.72 -7.73
C LEU A 219 -12.53 29.09 -8.63
N THR A 220 -11.48 29.83 -8.97
CA THR A 220 -10.33 29.27 -9.68
C THR A 220 -9.37 28.54 -8.74
N TYR A 221 -8.53 27.66 -9.29
CA TYR A 221 -7.53 26.94 -8.49
C TYR A 221 -6.53 27.89 -7.80
N ASP A 222 -6.07 28.93 -8.50
CA ASP A 222 -5.17 29.94 -7.91
C ASP A 222 -5.83 30.72 -6.77
N GLN A 223 -7.13 31.02 -6.90
CA GLN A 223 -7.89 31.65 -5.82
C GLN A 223 -8.02 30.71 -4.63
N PHE A 224 -8.33 29.44 -4.87
CA PHE A 224 -8.36 28.41 -3.83
C PHE A 224 -7.03 28.32 -3.07
N LEU A 225 -5.89 28.27 -3.79
CA LEU A 225 -4.56 28.22 -3.15
C LEU A 225 -4.30 29.45 -2.27
N ASN A 226 -4.64 30.64 -2.76
CA ASN A 226 -4.50 31.87 -1.97
C ASN A 226 -5.41 31.89 -0.73
N GLU A 227 -6.60 31.30 -0.79
CA GLU A 227 -7.52 31.23 0.36
C GLU A 227 -7.00 30.28 1.44
N ILE A 228 -6.51 29.10 1.07
CA ILE A 228 -6.05 28.10 2.07
C ILE A 228 -4.80 28.56 2.82
N GLU A 229 -4.01 29.47 2.25
CA GLU A 229 -2.83 30.05 2.90
C GLU A 229 -3.20 31.13 3.95
N LYS A 230 -4.44 31.62 3.96
CA LYS A 230 -4.85 32.65 4.91
C LYS A 230 -4.90 32.10 6.35
N PRO A 231 -4.39 32.86 7.34
CA PRO A 231 -4.45 32.46 8.75
C PRO A 231 -5.88 32.20 9.27
N GLU A 232 -6.85 32.96 8.74
CA GLU A 232 -8.27 32.84 9.09
C GLU A 232 -8.84 31.48 8.68
N TYR A 233 -8.55 31.05 7.45
CA TYR A 233 -8.95 29.74 6.94
C TYR A 233 -8.34 28.62 7.77
N GLN A 234 -7.03 28.69 8.03
CA GLN A 234 -6.32 27.69 8.83
C GLN A 234 -6.88 27.57 10.26
N THR A 235 -7.26 28.70 10.86
CA THR A 235 -7.89 28.74 12.18
C THR A 235 -9.27 28.10 12.16
N LEU A 236 -10.10 28.45 11.18
CA LEU A 236 -11.45 27.93 11.02
C LEU A 236 -11.42 26.41 10.76
N MET A 237 -10.57 25.94 9.85
CA MET A 237 -10.40 24.52 9.58
C MET A 237 -9.96 23.74 10.81
N LYS A 238 -9.03 24.29 11.61
CA LYS A 238 -8.61 23.65 12.85
C LYS A 238 -9.77 23.49 13.85
N GLN A 239 -10.57 24.54 14.03
CA GLN A 239 -11.76 24.48 14.88
C GLN A 239 -12.77 23.45 14.36
N GLN A 240 -12.96 23.37 13.04
CA GLN A 240 -13.83 22.38 12.42
C GLN A 240 -13.40 20.94 12.71
N PHE A 241 -12.12 20.65 12.52
CA PHE A 241 -11.56 19.33 12.78
C PHE A 241 -11.54 18.97 14.28
N GLU A 242 -11.31 19.93 15.18
CA GLU A 242 -11.40 19.72 16.63
C GLU A 242 -12.78 19.26 17.08
N MET A 243 -13.84 19.84 16.50
CA MET A 243 -15.21 19.40 16.79
C MET A 243 -15.51 18.03 16.21
N ILE A 244 -15.16 17.78 14.93
CA ILE A 244 -15.40 16.47 14.30
C ILE A 244 -14.69 15.35 15.04
N ASN A 245 -13.50 15.59 15.61
CA ASN A 245 -12.78 14.58 16.41
C ASN A 245 -13.46 14.24 17.75
N HIS A 246 -14.45 15.01 18.19
CA HIS A 246 -15.22 14.79 19.41
C HIS A 246 -16.65 14.34 19.12
N ILE A 247 -17.06 14.37 17.85
CA ILE A 247 -18.41 14.07 17.42
C ILE A 247 -18.43 12.74 16.68
N ASP A 248 -19.39 11.89 17.01
CA ASP A 248 -19.71 10.73 16.19
C ASP A 248 -20.22 11.21 14.82
N ILE A 249 -19.50 10.87 13.75
CA ILE A 249 -19.81 11.33 12.39
C ILE A 249 -21.23 10.93 11.98
N GLU A 250 -21.75 9.80 12.45
CA GLU A 250 -23.13 9.39 12.20
C GLU A 250 -24.13 10.40 12.78
N LYS A 251 -23.88 10.90 14.00
CA LYS A 251 -24.70 11.94 14.64
C LYS A 251 -24.57 13.29 13.96
N LEU A 252 -23.36 13.64 13.52
CA LEU A 252 -23.15 14.87 12.76
C LEU A 252 -23.99 14.87 11.47
N MET A 253 -24.04 13.72 10.79
CA MET A 253 -24.84 13.54 9.59
C MET A 253 -26.35 13.56 9.89
N GLU A 254 -26.79 13.02 11.03
CA GLU A 254 -28.19 13.13 11.47
C GLU A 254 -28.60 14.59 11.70
N ILE A 255 -27.78 15.36 12.44
CA ILE A 255 -28.05 16.79 12.72
C ILE A 255 -28.12 17.59 11.41
N VAL A 256 -27.18 17.39 10.49
CA VAL A 256 -27.15 18.08 9.19
C VAL A 256 -28.29 17.61 8.29
N ALA A 257 -28.75 16.37 8.40
CA ALA A 257 -29.91 15.88 7.66
C ALA A 257 -31.23 16.48 8.18
N GLU A 258 -31.33 16.73 9.49
CA GLU A 258 -32.48 17.37 10.12
C GLU A 258 -32.57 18.87 9.82
N ASP A 259 -31.44 19.58 9.79
CA ASP A 259 -31.35 20.95 9.30
C ASP A 259 -30.14 21.16 8.36
N PRO A 260 -30.33 21.06 7.03
CA PRO A 260 -29.26 21.24 6.06
C PRO A 260 -28.63 22.64 6.01
N ASN A 261 -29.25 23.64 6.65
CA ASN A 261 -28.74 25.00 6.71
C ASN A 261 -28.13 25.35 8.07
N ILE A 262 -28.02 24.37 8.97
CA ILE A 262 -27.47 24.57 10.31
C ILE A 262 -26.06 25.16 10.21
N SER A 263 -25.81 26.25 10.95
CA SER A 263 -24.49 26.84 11.00
C SER A 263 -23.54 25.93 11.77
N PHE A 264 -22.25 26.04 11.46
CA PHE A 264 -21.24 25.27 12.15
C PHE A 264 -21.22 25.52 13.67
N GLU A 265 -21.48 26.76 14.13
CA GLU A 265 -21.61 27.05 15.57
C GLU A 265 -22.85 26.42 16.22
N GLN A 266 -23.93 26.27 15.46
CA GLN A 266 -25.17 25.65 15.93
C GLN A 266 -24.99 24.14 16.14
N VAL A 267 -24.34 23.45 15.18
CA VAL A 267 -23.96 22.04 15.32
C VAL A 267 -23.10 21.84 16.57
N ALA A 268 -22.10 22.69 16.79
CA ALA A 268 -21.24 22.64 17.96
C ALA A 268 -22.03 22.75 19.27
N MET A 269 -23.02 23.66 19.30
CA MET A 269 -23.84 23.90 20.48
C MET A 269 -24.79 22.72 20.76
N GLU A 270 -25.42 22.15 19.74
CA GLU A 270 -26.33 21.01 19.88
C GLU A 270 -25.61 19.76 20.39
N VAL A 271 -24.43 19.47 19.87
CA VAL A 271 -23.60 18.36 20.35
C VAL A 271 -23.21 18.57 21.81
N LEU A 272 -22.72 19.76 22.19
CA LEU A 272 -22.33 20.07 23.56
C LEU A 272 -23.52 19.98 24.54
N MET A 273 -24.73 20.32 24.11
CA MET A 273 -25.95 20.16 24.91
C MET A 273 -26.33 18.68 25.10
N GLN A 274 -26.17 17.86 24.06
CA GLN A 274 -26.44 16.42 24.13
C GLN A 274 -25.44 15.67 25.01
N GLU A 275 -24.15 16.03 24.97
CA GLU A 275 -23.14 15.44 25.87
C GLU A 275 -23.42 15.76 27.34
N LYS A 276 -23.83 17.00 27.65
CA LYS A 276 -24.27 17.39 29.00
C LYS A 276 -25.49 16.58 29.47
N ASN A 277 -26.46 16.34 28.60
CA ASN A 277 -27.66 15.58 28.95
C ASN A 277 -27.37 14.08 29.20
N ASN A 278 -26.37 13.50 28.52
CA ASN A 278 -25.94 12.12 28.76
C ASN A 278 -25.08 11.96 30.04
N THR A 279 -24.40 13.02 30.49
CA THR A 279 -23.58 12.98 31.72
C THR A 279 -24.43 13.02 33.00
N VAL A 280 -25.67 13.50 32.93
CA VAL A 280 -26.59 13.60 34.08
C VAL A 280 -27.28 12.25 34.43
N LEU A 281 -27.07 11.20 33.62
CA LEU A 281 -27.69 9.88 33.83
C LEU A 281 -26.87 8.88 34.65
N ILE A 282 -25.80 9.30 35.35
CA ILE A 282 -25.20 8.48 36.42
C ILE A 282 -25.90 8.81 37.73
N ASN A 283 -26.97 8.06 38.01
CA ASN A 283 -27.75 8.13 39.24
C ASN A 283 -26.86 7.79 40.45
N PRO A 284 -26.67 8.65 41.47
CA PRO A 284 -25.78 8.38 42.62
C PRO A 284 -26.32 7.33 43.60
N SER A 285 -27.42 6.64 43.27
CA SER A 285 -28.17 5.79 44.19
C SER A 285 -27.81 4.30 44.16
N SER A 286 -26.72 3.90 43.48
CA SER A 286 -26.27 2.50 43.42
C SER A 286 -24.95 2.20 44.15
N ILE A 287 -24.52 3.04 45.09
CA ILE A 287 -23.45 2.66 46.03
C ILE A 287 -24.08 2.21 47.35
N GLN A 288 -24.50 0.94 47.40
CA GLN A 288 -24.66 0.23 48.68
C GLN A 288 -23.31 -0.36 49.06
N PHE A 289 -22.70 0.18 50.11
CA PHE A 289 -21.58 -0.48 50.79
C PHE A 289 -22.13 -1.66 51.59
N PRO A 290 -21.59 -2.88 51.45
CA PRO A 290 -21.89 -3.95 52.40
C PRO A 290 -21.23 -3.63 53.74
N THR A 291 -22.03 -3.54 54.78
CA THR A 291 -21.58 -3.59 56.17
C THR A 291 -21.40 -5.04 56.62
N ALA A 292 -20.28 -5.26 57.32
CA ALA A 292 -19.75 -6.46 57.98
C ALA A 292 -18.88 -7.36 57.08
#